data_AF-A0A8C5YEU7-F1
#
_entry.id   AF-A0A8C5YEU7-F1
#
_cell.length_a   1.000
_cell.length_b   1.000
_cell.length_c   1.000
_cell.angle_alpha   90.00
_cell.angle_beta   90.00
_cell.angle_gamma   90.00
#
_symmetry.space_group_name_H-M   'P 1'
#
loop_
_entity.id
_entity.type
_entity.pdbx_description
1 polymer ?
#
loop_
_entity_poly.entity_id
_entity_poly.type
_entity_poly.pdbx_seq_one_letter_code
_entity_poly.pdbx_strand_id
1 'polypeptide(L)'
;MSMILFACVVRVRDGLPLSASTDFYHTQDFLECRRRLKTLGLRLARYPGRGSAEGRDFSIHFSSSGDVACMAICSRQCPAAMAFCFLETLWWEFTASYDSTCIGLASRPYAFLEFDSIIQKIKWHFNYVSSSQMKSSLEKIQEELEFQPPVVLTVEDTDVANGMMNGHLPMHLEPAPNFRMEPVTALGILSLILNIMCAALNLIRGVHLAEHSLQVAQEEIGNILAFLIPFVACIFQDPRSRFWWLGQTSR
;
A
#
# COMPACT_ATOMS: atom_id res chain seq x y z
N MET A 1 7.99 23.98 8.73
CA MET A 1 7.27 24.00 7.44
C MET A 1 6.04 23.14 7.62
N SER A 2 4.87 23.59 7.16
CA SER A 2 3.64 22.79 7.26
C SER A 2 3.81 21.54 6.39
N MET A 3 3.76 20.35 7.00
CA MET A 3 3.98 19.10 6.26
C MET A 3 2.70 18.27 6.27
N ILE A 4 2.03 18.25 5.13
CA ILE A 4 1.11 17.19 4.74
C ILE A 4 1.98 16.00 4.32
N LEU A 5 1.86 14.89 5.03
CA LEU A 5 2.78 13.75 4.93
C LEU A 5 2.19 12.64 4.06
N PHE A 6 0.90 12.39 4.18
CA PHE A 6 0.19 11.36 3.43
C PHE A 6 -1.22 11.82 3.12
N ALA A 7 -1.75 11.39 1.98
CA ALA A 7 -3.13 11.63 1.61
C ALA A 7 -3.72 10.42 0.90
N CYS A 8 -5.03 10.24 1.04
CA CYS A 8 -5.75 9.22 0.30
C CYS A 8 -7.19 9.64 0.02
N VAL A 9 -7.74 9.03 -1.01
CA VAL A 9 -9.13 9.14 -1.40
C VAL A 9 -9.79 7.80 -1.13
N VAL A 10 -10.91 7.82 -0.43
CA VAL A 10 -11.66 6.62 -0.04
C VAL A 10 -13.13 6.79 -0.38
N ARG A 11 -13.82 5.67 -0.58
CA ARG A 11 -15.27 5.66 -0.74
C ARG A 11 -15.95 5.67 0.63
N VAL A 12 -16.92 6.57 0.82
CA VAL A 12 -17.54 6.83 2.14
C VAL A 12 -18.28 5.61 2.69
N ARG A 13 -18.99 4.87 1.82
CA ARG A 13 -19.91 3.80 2.24
C ARG A 13 -19.23 2.62 2.94
N ASP A 14 -18.00 2.30 2.53
CA ASP A 14 -17.29 1.08 2.94
C ASP A 14 -15.82 1.34 3.29
N GLY A 15 -15.33 2.58 3.17
CA GLY A 15 -13.94 2.93 3.39
C GLY A 15 -12.99 2.33 2.37
N LEU A 16 -13.48 1.87 1.20
CA LEU A 16 -12.62 1.30 0.15
C LEU A 16 -11.60 2.36 -0.30
N PRO A 17 -10.28 2.10 -0.18
CA PRO A 17 -9.28 3.02 -0.69
C PRO A 17 -9.35 3.07 -2.21
N LEU A 18 -9.54 4.26 -2.77
CA LEU A 18 -9.64 4.51 -4.20
C LEU A 18 -8.28 4.89 -4.78
N SER A 19 -7.55 5.76 -4.08
CA SER A 19 -6.19 6.17 -4.41
C SER A 19 -5.46 6.67 -3.15
N ALA A 20 -4.13 6.69 -3.17
CA ALA A 20 -3.33 7.22 -2.06
C ALA A 20 -1.96 7.68 -2.54
N SER A 21 -1.35 8.57 -1.77
CA SER A 21 0.02 9.00 -2.00
C SER A 21 1.02 7.89 -1.69
N THR A 22 1.97 7.65 -2.59
CA THR A 22 3.09 6.73 -2.36
C THR A 22 4.21 7.41 -1.59
N ASP A 23 4.13 7.38 -0.26
CA ASP A 23 5.14 7.99 0.61
C ASP A 23 5.82 6.97 1.54
N PHE A 24 7.15 7.07 1.63
CA PHE A 24 7.97 6.22 2.48
C PHE A 24 8.30 6.93 3.79
N TYR A 25 7.40 6.80 4.77
CA TYR A 25 7.64 7.19 6.15
C TYR A 25 7.67 5.95 7.04
N HIS A 26 8.81 5.70 7.67
CA HIS A 26 9.07 4.47 8.43
C HIS A 26 9.03 4.64 9.95
N THR A 27 8.76 5.84 10.46
CA THR A 27 8.60 6.06 11.91
C THR A 27 7.42 5.27 12.43
N GLN A 28 7.59 4.58 13.56
CA GLN A 28 6.57 3.74 14.17
C GLN A 28 5.26 4.51 14.43
N ASP A 29 5.37 5.74 14.92
CA ASP A 29 4.22 6.63 15.20
C ASP A 29 3.42 6.96 13.93
N PHE A 30 4.10 7.14 12.79
CA PHE A 30 3.44 7.38 11.51
C PHE A 30 2.70 6.12 11.03
N LEU A 31 3.30 4.94 11.18
CA LEU A 31 2.64 3.68 10.82
C LEU A 31 1.40 3.43 11.68
N GLU A 32 1.45 3.77 12.97
CA GLU A 32 0.28 3.71 13.85
C GLU A 32 -0.80 4.71 13.43
N CYS A 33 -0.42 5.96 13.16
CA CYS A 33 -1.33 6.97 12.62
C CYS A 33 -2.00 6.51 11.32
N ARG A 34 -1.25 5.86 10.43
CA ARG A 34 -1.79 5.29 9.18
C ARG A 34 -2.75 4.13 9.42
N ARG A 35 -2.56 3.31 10.47
CA ARG A 35 -3.55 2.29 10.86
C ARG A 35 -4.83 2.96 11.37
N ARG A 36 -4.71 3.97 12.23
CA ARG A 36 -5.86 4.74 12.73
C ARG A 36 -6.64 5.40 11.59
N LEU A 37 -5.94 5.99 10.62
CA LEU A 37 -6.55 6.55 9.41
C LEU A 37 -7.38 5.52 8.65
N LYS A 38 -6.87 4.30 8.47
CA LYS A 38 -7.64 3.21 7.83
C LYS A 38 -8.91 2.85 8.62
N THR A 39 -8.82 2.73 9.94
CA THR A 39 -9.97 2.46 10.80
C THR A 39 -11.00 3.59 10.77
N LEU A 40 -10.56 4.84 10.67
CA LEU A 40 -11.43 6.00 10.48
C LEU A 40 -12.12 5.94 9.10
N GLY A 41 -11.39 5.59 8.04
CA GLY A 41 -11.93 5.42 6.68
C GLY A 41 -13.13 4.48 6.63
N LEU A 42 -13.07 3.36 7.36
CA LEU A 42 -14.18 2.37 7.45
C LEU A 42 -15.44 2.90 8.15
N ARG A 43 -15.35 4.03 8.86
CA ARG A 43 -16.44 4.59 9.68
C ARG A 43 -16.88 5.98 9.24
N LEU A 44 -16.37 6.47 8.12
CA LEU A 44 -16.68 7.82 7.61
C LEU A 44 -18.17 8.06 7.43
N ALA A 45 -18.95 7.06 7.01
CA ALA A 45 -20.41 7.17 6.89
C ALA A 45 -21.13 7.51 8.21
N ARG A 46 -20.47 7.34 9.37
CA ARG A 46 -21.03 7.67 10.70
C ARG A 46 -20.70 9.08 11.17
N TYR A 47 -19.74 9.73 10.53
CA TYR A 47 -19.28 11.07 10.90
C TYR A 47 -19.85 12.09 9.92
N PRO A 48 -20.05 13.35 10.35
CA PRO A 48 -20.46 14.41 9.44
C PRO A 48 -19.34 14.73 8.44
N GLY A 49 -19.67 15.59 7.47
CA GLY A 49 -18.83 15.93 6.31
C GLY A 49 -17.36 16.27 6.58
N ARG A 50 -16.97 16.70 7.79
CA ARG A 50 -15.58 17.03 8.13
C ARG A 50 -15.23 16.59 9.55
N GLY A 51 -13.98 16.19 9.74
CA GLY A 51 -13.45 15.88 11.07
C GLY A 51 -11.94 15.83 11.16
N SER A 52 -11.46 15.88 12.40
CA SER A 52 -10.04 15.86 12.76
C SER A 52 -9.82 14.91 13.93
N ALA A 53 -8.76 14.11 13.87
CA ALA A 53 -8.31 13.28 14.98
C ALA A 53 -6.88 13.67 15.34
N GLU A 54 -6.70 14.23 16.52
CA GLU A 54 -5.40 14.71 16.99
C GLU A 54 -4.58 13.56 17.60
N GLY A 55 -3.32 13.47 17.22
CA GLY A 55 -2.32 12.59 17.80
C GLY A 55 -1.19 13.37 18.47
N ARG A 56 -0.12 12.65 18.85
CA ARG A 56 1.06 13.26 19.49
C ARG A 56 1.84 14.12 18.51
N ASP A 57 2.30 13.52 17.41
CA ASP A 57 3.16 14.19 16.41
C ASP A 57 2.44 14.44 15.09
N PHE A 58 1.32 13.74 14.89
CA PHE A 58 0.52 13.78 13.67
C PHE A 58 -0.95 14.02 13.97
N SER A 59 -1.62 14.72 13.07
CA SER A 59 -3.07 14.88 13.04
C SER A 59 -3.64 14.21 11.79
N ILE A 60 -4.83 13.63 11.91
CA ILE A 60 -5.58 13.10 10.78
C ILE A 60 -6.73 14.07 10.50
N HIS A 61 -6.88 14.50 9.25
CA HIS A 61 -8.01 15.30 8.81
C HIS A 61 -8.76 14.55 7.71
N PHE A 62 -10.09 14.64 7.72
CA PHE A 62 -10.92 14.10 6.65
C PHE A 62 -12.04 15.06 6.25
N SER A 63 -12.41 15.01 4.97
CA SER A 63 -13.55 15.70 4.40
C SER A 63 -14.28 14.76 3.46
N SER A 64 -15.58 14.55 3.69
CA SER A 64 -16.48 13.73 2.90
C SER A 64 -17.52 14.61 2.21
N SER A 65 -17.71 14.36 0.91
CA SER A 65 -18.76 14.99 0.11
C SER A 65 -19.28 13.98 -0.91
N GLY A 66 -20.58 13.69 -0.84
CA GLY A 66 -21.20 12.59 -1.58
C GLY A 66 -20.61 11.23 -1.17
N ASP A 67 -20.29 10.40 -2.16
CA ASP A 67 -19.74 9.05 -1.96
C ASP A 67 -18.21 9.02 -1.78
N VAL A 68 -17.53 10.17 -1.87
CA VAL A 68 -16.07 10.27 -1.84
C VAL A 68 -15.63 11.07 -0.62
N ALA A 69 -14.58 10.58 0.05
CA ALA A 69 -13.90 11.31 1.08
C ALA A 69 -12.40 11.38 0.81
N CYS A 70 -11.81 12.52 1.14
CA CYS A 70 -10.37 12.71 1.16
C CYS A 70 -9.90 12.71 2.61
N MET A 71 -8.77 12.05 2.87
CA MET A 71 -8.15 11.99 4.19
C MET A 71 -6.67 12.32 4.08
N ALA A 72 -6.10 12.99 5.09
CA ALA A 72 -4.70 13.33 5.15
C ALA A 72 -4.11 13.09 6.54
N ILE A 73 -2.82 12.72 6.58
CA ILE A 73 -1.98 12.75 7.77
C ILE A 73 -1.09 13.97 7.65
N CYS A 74 -1.17 14.87 8.62
CA CYS A 74 -0.39 16.07 8.69
C CYS A 74 0.51 16.03 9.92
N SER A 75 1.62 16.77 9.88
CA SER A 75 2.32 17.15 11.11
C SER A 75 1.38 17.98 11.98
N ARG A 76 1.46 17.82 13.31
CA ARG A 76 0.67 18.61 14.27
C ARG A 76 0.82 20.13 14.12
N GLN A 77 1.90 20.60 13.50
CA GLN A 77 2.15 22.02 13.25
C GLN A 77 1.39 22.55 12.01
N CYS A 78 0.78 21.68 11.22
CA CYS A 78 0.01 22.06 10.03
C CYS A 78 -1.31 22.74 10.48
N PRO A 79 -1.59 23.98 10.02
CA PRO A 79 -2.86 24.63 10.31
C PRO A 79 -4.04 23.83 9.75
N ALA A 80 -5.12 23.67 10.53
CA ALA A 80 -6.31 22.94 10.09
C ALA A 80 -6.89 23.49 8.78
N ALA A 81 -6.98 24.82 8.63
CA ALA A 81 -7.44 25.45 7.40
C ALA A 81 -6.61 25.05 6.16
N MET A 82 -5.30 24.87 6.32
CA MET A 82 -4.44 24.40 5.24
C MET A 82 -4.74 22.93 4.89
N ALA A 83 -4.94 22.07 5.89
CA ALA A 83 -5.31 20.68 5.69
C ALA A 83 -6.68 20.57 4.98
N PHE A 84 -7.70 21.30 5.42
CA PHE A 84 -9.02 21.26 4.78
C PHE A 84 -9.01 21.86 3.37
N CYS A 85 -8.29 22.95 3.14
CA CYS A 85 -8.11 23.50 1.79
C CYS A 85 -7.43 22.49 0.84
N PHE A 86 -6.44 21.74 1.35
CA PHE A 86 -5.81 20.65 0.60
C PHE A 86 -6.79 19.53 0.26
N LEU A 87 -7.60 19.09 1.25
CA LEU A 87 -8.60 18.02 1.06
C LEU A 87 -9.68 18.41 0.04
N GLU A 88 -10.15 19.66 0.04
CA GLU A 88 -11.09 20.15 -0.96
C GLU A 88 -10.49 20.15 -2.37
N THR A 89 -9.24 20.60 -2.49
CA THR A 89 -8.54 20.61 -3.78
C THR A 89 -8.40 19.18 -4.32
N LEU A 90 -8.05 18.22 -3.46
CA LEU A 90 -8.00 16.80 -3.83
C LEU A 90 -9.36 16.26 -4.27
N TRP A 91 -10.43 16.58 -3.54
CA TRP A 91 -11.76 16.11 -3.88
C TRP A 91 -12.22 16.65 -5.24
N TRP A 92 -11.95 17.93 -5.52
CA TRP A 92 -12.32 18.59 -6.77
C TRP A 92 -11.58 17.96 -7.96
N GLU A 93 -10.28 17.74 -7.83
CA GLU A 93 -9.46 17.11 -8.87
C GLU A 93 -9.84 15.63 -9.09
N PHE A 94 -10.18 14.90 -8.03
CA PHE A 94 -10.58 13.50 -8.13
C PHE A 94 -11.93 13.34 -8.84
N THR A 95 -12.93 14.14 -8.44
CA THR A 95 -14.27 14.09 -9.03
C THR A 95 -14.33 14.68 -10.44
N ALA A 96 -13.38 15.57 -10.79
CA ALA A 96 -13.19 16.01 -12.17
C ALA A 96 -12.51 14.95 -13.06
N SER A 97 -11.69 14.08 -12.47
CA SER A 97 -10.94 13.05 -13.20
C SER A 97 -11.72 11.74 -13.42
N TYR A 98 -12.68 11.42 -12.54
CA TYR A 98 -13.36 10.12 -12.54
C TYR A 98 -14.87 10.25 -12.35
N ASP A 99 -15.60 9.50 -13.16
CA ASP A 99 -17.06 9.44 -13.08
C ASP A 99 -17.55 8.78 -11.78
N SER A 100 -18.62 9.32 -11.22
CA SER A 100 -19.28 8.80 -10.01
C SER A 100 -19.71 7.33 -10.14
N THR A 101 -20.17 6.92 -11.33
CA THR A 101 -20.54 5.52 -11.61
C THR A 101 -19.36 4.57 -11.46
N CYS A 102 -18.20 4.93 -12.01
CA CYS A 102 -16.98 4.12 -11.92
C CYS A 102 -16.51 4.01 -10.45
N ILE A 103 -16.56 5.11 -9.72
CA ILE A 103 -16.25 5.16 -8.28
C ILE A 103 -17.20 4.25 -7.48
N GLY A 104 -18.50 4.28 -7.80
CA GLY A 104 -19.52 3.46 -7.15
C GLY A 104 -19.39 1.95 -7.43
N LEU A 105 -18.90 1.58 -8.61
CA LEU A 105 -18.72 0.18 -9.03
C LEU A 105 -17.36 -0.42 -8.65
N ALA A 106 -16.39 0.41 -8.26
CA ALA A 106 -15.06 -0.07 -7.87
C ALA A 106 -15.16 -1.13 -6.74
N SER A 107 -14.51 -2.27 -6.93
CA SER A 107 -14.49 -3.38 -5.96
C SER A 107 -13.08 -3.68 -5.44
N ARG A 108 -12.05 -3.23 -6.15
CA ARG A 108 -10.65 -3.47 -5.79
C ARG A 108 -10.07 -2.29 -5.01
N PRO A 109 -9.30 -2.52 -3.95
CA PRO A 109 -8.50 -1.49 -3.32
C PRO A 109 -7.56 -0.83 -4.32
N TYR A 110 -7.48 0.49 -4.28
CA TYR A 110 -6.69 1.32 -5.18
C TYR A 110 -7.07 1.09 -6.65
N ALA A 111 -8.36 1.16 -6.99
CA ALA A 111 -8.80 1.06 -8.37
C ALA A 111 -8.36 2.24 -9.25
N PHE A 112 -7.90 3.35 -8.66
CA PHE A 112 -7.54 4.61 -9.32
C PHE A 112 -6.09 5.02 -8.97
N LEU A 113 -5.13 4.12 -9.22
CA LEU A 113 -3.71 4.31 -8.85
C LEU A 113 -3.05 5.49 -9.58
N GLU A 114 -3.50 5.80 -10.80
CA GLU A 114 -2.95 6.87 -11.64
C GLU A 114 -3.08 8.25 -10.98
N PHE A 115 -4.08 8.41 -10.09
CA PHE A 115 -4.32 9.63 -9.35
C PHE A 115 -3.22 9.96 -8.32
N ASP A 116 -2.35 9.01 -7.93
CA ASP A 116 -1.20 9.27 -7.04
C ASP A 116 -0.36 10.45 -7.55
N SER A 117 -0.12 10.53 -8.85
CA SER A 117 0.64 11.64 -9.47
C SER A 117 0.02 13.02 -9.20
N ILE A 118 -1.32 13.11 -9.21
CA ILE A 118 -2.07 14.33 -8.92
C ILE A 118 -2.01 14.63 -7.42
N ILE A 119 -2.19 13.62 -6.57
CA ILE A 119 -2.05 13.76 -5.12
C ILE A 119 -0.66 14.34 -4.78
N GLN A 120 0.40 13.79 -5.36
CA GLN A 120 1.77 14.24 -5.12
C GLN A 120 1.99 15.68 -5.59
N LYS A 121 1.47 16.05 -6.76
CA LYS A 121 1.53 17.43 -7.29
C LYS A 121 0.86 18.43 -6.34
N ILE A 122 -0.36 18.14 -5.89
CA ILE A 122 -1.11 19.02 -4.97
C ILE A 122 -0.40 19.08 -3.62
N LYS A 123 0.05 17.93 -3.08
CA LYS A 123 0.77 17.87 -1.81
C LYS A 123 2.06 18.70 -1.85
N TRP A 124 2.81 18.61 -2.94
CA TRP A 124 4.00 19.44 -3.16
C TRP A 124 3.63 20.92 -3.17
N HIS A 125 2.59 21.31 -3.89
CA HIS A 125 2.13 22.70 -3.92
C HIS A 125 1.83 23.22 -2.51
N PHE A 126 1.04 22.51 -1.71
CA PHE A 126 0.68 22.95 -0.36
C PHE A 126 1.85 22.95 0.64
N ASN A 127 2.82 22.05 0.50
CA ASN A 127 3.97 21.96 1.41
C ASN A 127 5.06 23.01 1.12
N TYR A 128 5.23 23.42 -0.15
CA TYR A 128 6.34 24.27 -0.58
C TYR A 128 5.93 25.69 -0.97
N VAL A 129 4.68 25.92 -1.40
CA VAL A 129 4.19 27.27 -1.70
C VAL A 129 3.87 28.00 -0.41
N SER A 130 4.26 29.27 -0.33
CA SER A 130 4.04 30.08 0.87
C SER A 130 2.55 30.29 1.12
N SER A 131 2.14 30.22 2.38
CA SER A 131 0.75 30.49 2.80
C SER A 131 0.24 31.87 2.34
N SER A 132 1.13 32.84 2.11
CA SER A 132 0.81 34.15 1.57
C SER A 132 0.22 34.12 0.16
N GLN A 133 0.58 33.14 -0.68
CA GLN A 133 0.04 32.99 -2.04
C GLN A 133 -1.33 32.31 -2.05
N MET A 134 -1.68 31.58 -0.98
CA MET A 134 -2.96 30.88 -0.80
C MET A 134 -3.90 31.59 0.18
N LYS A 135 -3.61 32.86 0.52
CA LYS A 135 -4.24 33.58 1.62
C LYS A 135 -5.76 33.67 1.49
N SER A 136 -6.27 33.99 0.30
CA SER A 136 -7.71 34.12 0.06
C SER A 136 -8.46 32.79 0.26
N SER A 137 -7.93 31.69 -0.27
CA SER A 137 -8.53 30.36 -0.08
C SER A 137 -8.45 29.91 1.37
N LEU A 138 -7.32 30.17 2.05
CA LEU A 138 -7.14 29.84 3.46
C LEU A 138 -8.10 30.62 4.36
N GLU A 139 -8.29 31.92 4.10
CA GLU A 139 -9.23 32.77 4.86
C GLU A 139 -10.66 32.28 4.72
N LYS A 140 -11.09 31.93 3.51
CA LYS A 140 -12.43 31.37 3.26
C LYS A 140 -12.65 30.07 4.04
N ILE A 141 -11.69 29.16 4.01
CA ILE A 141 -11.77 27.89 4.74
C ILE A 141 -11.73 28.14 6.25
N GLN A 142 -10.92 29.08 6.73
CA GLN A 142 -10.90 29.44 8.14
C GLN A 142 -12.26 29.97 8.60
N GLU A 143 -12.88 30.89 7.86
CA GLU A 143 -14.22 31.41 8.17
C GLU A 143 -15.27 30.29 8.20
N GLU A 144 -15.21 29.36 7.25
CA GLU A 144 -16.10 28.20 7.23
C GLU A 144 -15.87 27.28 8.43
N LEU A 145 -14.63 27.06 8.85
CA LEU A 145 -14.31 26.24 10.03
C LEU A 145 -14.73 26.91 11.35
N GLU A 146 -14.73 28.24 11.42
CA GLU A 146 -15.31 28.97 12.57
C GLU A 146 -16.83 28.81 12.62
N PHE A 147 -17.50 28.81 11.47
CA PHE A 147 -18.96 28.63 11.39
C PHE A 147 -19.39 27.17 11.59
N GLN A 148 -18.60 26.22 11.08
CA GLN A 148 -18.82 24.78 11.14
C GLN A 148 -17.53 24.07 11.55
N PRO A 149 -17.26 23.94 12.85
CA PRO A 149 -16.06 23.29 13.33
C PRO A 149 -16.05 21.80 12.95
N PRO A 150 -14.89 21.24 12.58
CA PRO A 150 -14.77 19.83 12.26
C PRO A 150 -15.01 18.99 13.52
N VAL A 151 -15.61 17.81 13.35
CA VAL A 151 -15.78 16.89 14.48
C VAL A 151 -14.41 16.44 14.98
N VAL A 152 -14.15 16.65 16.26
CA VAL A 152 -12.92 16.22 16.93
C VAL A 152 -13.12 14.79 17.44
N LEU A 153 -12.29 13.87 16.95
CA LEU A 153 -12.33 12.46 17.34
C LEU A 153 -11.22 12.16 18.34
N THR A 154 -11.57 11.50 19.46
CA THR A 154 -10.62 11.05 20.47
C THR A 154 -10.03 9.68 20.11
N VAL A 155 -8.76 9.48 20.48
CA VAL A 155 -7.94 8.28 20.21
C VAL A 155 -8.62 6.95 20.61
N GLU A 156 -9.53 6.99 21.57
CA GLU A 156 -10.18 5.80 22.15
C GLU A 156 -11.28 5.20 21.26
N ASP A 157 -11.83 5.95 20.30
CA ASP A 157 -12.83 5.40 19.40
C ASP A 157 -12.26 4.36 18.43
N THR A 158 -10.94 4.24 18.29
CA THR A 158 -10.31 3.29 17.34
C THR A 158 -10.02 1.89 17.89
N ASP A 159 -10.18 1.66 19.20
CA ASP A 159 -9.74 0.40 19.84
C ASP A 159 -10.84 -0.64 20.09
N VAL A 160 -12.10 -0.37 19.74
CA VAL A 160 -13.23 -1.26 20.09
C VAL A 160 -13.49 -2.41 19.09
N ALA A 161 -12.55 -2.74 18.19
CA ALA A 161 -12.75 -3.82 17.21
C ALA A 161 -12.01 -5.14 17.54
N ASN A 162 -11.32 -5.23 18.68
CA ASN A 162 -10.66 -6.46 19.11
C ASN A 162 -11.21 -6.93 20.47
N GLY A 163 -12.41 -7.53 20.45
CA GLY A 163 -12.86 -8.41 21.53
C GLY A 163 -14.27 -8.17 22.07
N MET A 164 -15.31 -8.55 21.31
CA MET A 164 -16.57 -9.17 21.79
C MET A 164 -17.64 -9.11 20.70
N MET A 165 -17.78 -10.20 19.93
CA MET A 165 -19.09 -10.61 19.40
C MET A 165 -19.02 -12.09 19.01
N ASN A 166 -19.04 -12.98 20.02
CA ASN A 166 -19.50 -14.35 19.82
C ASN A 166 -21.03 -14.30 19.75
N GLY A 167 -21.56 -14.38 18.53
CA GLY A 167 -23.00 -14.47 18.25
C GLY A 167 -23.19 -15.10 16.87
N HIS A 168 -23.60 -16.37 16.88
CA HIS A 168 -23.71 -17.26 15.73
C HIS A 168 -24.93 -16.88 14.85
N LEU A 169 -24.73 -16.59 13.57
CA LEU A 169 -25.70 -16.90 12.50
C LEU A 169 -24.94 -17.01 11.16
N PRO A 170 -25.04 -18.12 10.41
CA PRO A 170 -24.16 -18.38 9.27
C PRO A 170 -24.68 -17.65 8.03
N MET A 171 -24.09 -16.50 7.70
CA MET A 171 -24.11 -15.97 6.35
C MET A 171 -22.96 -16.61 5.59
N HIS A 172 -23.32 -17.46 4.62
CA HIS A 172 -22.43 -18.08 3.65
C HIS A 172 -21.83 -16.98 2.76
N LEU A 173 -20.67 -16.44 3.17
CA LEU A 173 -19.81 -15.64 2.30
C LEU A 173 -18.67 -16.52 1.79
N GLU A 174 -18.57 -16.64 0.48
CA GLU A 174 -17.42 -17.23 -0.20
C GLU A 174 -16.11 -16.60 0.31
N PRO A 175 -15.07 -17.39 0.61
CA PRO A 175 -13.80 -16.84 1.06
C PRO A 175 -13.07 -16.17 -0.10
N ALA A 176 -12.89 -14.85 -0.02
CA ALA A 176 -11.83 -14.17 -0.74
C ALA A 176 -10.48 -14.84 -0.36
N PRO A 177 -9.60 -15.16 -1.34
CA PRO A 177 -8.39 -15.92 -1.05
C PRO A 177 -7.41 -15.05 -0.24
N ASN A 178 -7.36 -15.32 1.06
CA ASN A 178 -6.29 -14.87 1.93
C ASN A 178 -5.01 -15.60 1.50
N PHE A 179 -4.16 -14.94 0.70
CA PHE A 179 -2.83 -15.43 0.44
C PHE A 179 -1.96 -15.23 1.68
N ARG A 180 -2.17 -16.11 2.66
CA ARG A 180 -1.34 -16.24 3.85
C ARG A 180 -0.13 -17.08 3.43
N MET A 181 1.03 -16.45 3.32
CA MET A 181 2.28 -17.16 3.01
C MET A 181 2.52 -18.19 4.11
N GLU A 182 2.47 -19.48 3.76
CA GLU A 182 2.86 -20.55 4.67
C GLU A 182 4.37 -20.44 4.95
N PRO A 183 4.80 -20.67 6.19
CA PRO A 183 6.22 -20.80 6.49
C PRO A 183 6.81 -21.94 5.67
N VAL A 184 8.01 -21.70 5.11
CA VAL A 184 8.72 -22.69 4.30
C VAL A 184 8.85 -23.98 5.11
N THR A 185 8.23 -25.05 4.61
CA THR A 185 8.23 -26.37 5.25
C THR A 185 9.67 -26.86 5.36
N ALA A 186 10.05 -27.52 6.46
CA ALA A 186 11.41 -28.05 6.66
C ALA A 186 11.88 -28.96 5.50
N LEU A 187 10.93 -29.64 4.84
CA LEU A 187 11.16 -30.44 3.64
C LEU A 187 11.59 -29.60 2.42
N GLY A 188 11.07 -28.37 2.30
CA GLY A 188 11.46 -27.41 1.26
C GLY A 188 12.88 -26.89 1.46
N ILE A 189 13.28 -26.65 2.70
CA ILE A 189 14.66 -26.27 3.05
C ILE A 189 15.62 -27.43 2.73
N LEU A 190 15.24 -28.67 3.08
CA LEU A 190 16.03 -29.85 2.76
C LEU A 190 16.18 -30.05 1.24
N SER A 191 15.09 -29.86 0.47
CA SER A 191 15.11 -29.91 -0.99
C SER A 191 16.02 -28.84 -1.60
N LEU A 192 16.00 -27.62 -1.06
CA LEU A 192 16.87 -26.53 -1.50
C LEU A 192 18.34 -26.87 -1.27
N ILE A 193 18.68 -27.38 -0.08
CA ILE A 193 20.06 -27.78 0.26
C ILE A 193 20.54 -28.91 -0.64
N LEU A 194 19.71 -29.94 -0.86
CA LEU A 194 20.03 -31.06 -1.73
C LEU A 194 20.25 -30.61 -3.19
N ASN A 195 19.44 -29.67 -3.69
CA ASN A 195 19.61 -29.12 -5.03
C ASN A 195 20.93 -28.34 -5.18
N ILE A 196 21.28 -27.53 -4.19
CA ILE A 196 22.56 -26.79 -4.18
C ILE A 196 23.75 -27.78 -4.14
N MET A 197 23.66 -28.82 -3.31
CA MET A 197 24.68 -29.87 -3.24
C MET A 197 24.81 -30.63 -4.57
N CYS A 198 23.69 -30.97 -5.20
CA CYS A 198 23.69 -31.68 -6.48
C CYS A 198 24.27 -30.81 -7.61
N ALA A 199 23.95 -29.52 -7.63
CA ALA A 199 24.53 -28.56 -8.56
C ALA A 199 26.05 -28.42 -8.36
N ALA A 200 26.53 -28.34 -7.12
CA ALA A 200 27.96 -28.26 -6.81
C ALA A 200 28.72 -29.53 -7.23
N LEU A 201 28.16 -30.72 -6.99
CA LEU A 201 28.76 -31.99 -7.40
C LEU A 201 28.80 -32.14 -8.93
N ASN A 202 27.74 -31.71 -9.62
CA ASN A 202 27.72 -31.69 -11.08
C ASN A 202 28.72 -30.67 -11.65
N LEU A 203 28.92 -29.54 -10.98
CA LEU A 203 29.92 -28.54 -11.36
C LEU A 203 31.35 -29.06 -11.16
N ILE A 204 31.65 -29.70 -10.02
CA ILE A 204 32.95 -30.31 -9.75
C ILE A 204 33.27 -31.39 -10.79
N ARG A 205 32.28 -32.23 -11.14
CA ARG A 205 32.43 -33.22 -12.22
C ARG A 205 32.64 -32.56 -13.58
N GLY A 206 31.92 -31.48 -13.88
CA GLY A 206 32.09 -30.72 -15.12
C GLY A 206 33.48 -30.08 -15.23
N VAL A 207 34.01 -29.52 -14.14
CA VAL A 207 35.36 -28.95 -14.09
C VAL A 207 36.43 -30.03 -14.27
N HIS A 208 36.28 -31.19 -13.61
CA HIS A 208 37.18 -32.34 -13.81
C HIS A 208 37.12 -32.88 -15.25
N LEU A 209 35.94 -32.89 -15.87
CA LEU A 209 35.76 -33.32 -17.26
C LEU A 209 36.37 -32.33 -18.25
N ALA A 210 36.26 -31.02 -17.97
CA ALA A 210 36.86 -29.95 -18.77
C ALA A 210 38.38 -29.96 -18.68
N GLU A 211 38.93 -30.25 -17.50
CA GLU A 211 40.37 -30.40 -17.29
C GLU A 211 40.93 -31.63 -18.05
N HIS A 212 40.12 -32.69 -18.21
CA HIS A 212 40.46 -33.89 -18.98
C HIS A 212 40.11 -33.79 -20.49
N SER A 213 39.28 -32.82 -20.89
CA SER A 213 38.84 -32.58 -22.29
C SER A 213 39.78 -31.69 -23.08
N LEU A 214 40.90 -31.23 -22.49
CA LEU A 214 41.97 -30.54 -23.23
C LEU A 214 42.67 -31.45 -24.25
N GLN A 215 42.23 -32.70 -24.45
CA GLN A 215 42.92 -33.65 -25.33
C GLN A 215 42.13 -34.24 -26.50
N VAL A 216 40.81 -34.15 -26.62
CA VAL A 216 40.11 -34.64 -27.84
C VAL A 216 38.83 -33.84 -28.08
N ALA A 217 38.83 -33.04 -29.16
CA ALA A 217 37.65 -32.37 -29.69
C ALA A 217 36.69 -33.41 -30.30
N GLN A 218 35.37 -33.12 -30.19
CA GLN A 218 34.23 -33.76 -30.89
C GLN A 218 33.28 -34.65 -30.05
N GLU A 219 33.32 -34.61 -28.71
CA GLU A 219 32.26 -35.17 -27.83
C GLU A 219 31.50 -34.13 -26.97
N GLU A 220 31.70 -32.83 -27.23
CA GLU A 220 31.20 -31.76 -26.34
C GLU A 220 29.68 -31.61 -26.30
N ILE A 221 28.96 -31.90 -27.40
CA ILE A 221 27.51 -31.61 -27.45
C ILE A 221 26.70 -32.58 -26.58
N GLY A 222 27.09 -33.85 -26.53
CA GLY A 222 26.38 -34.88 -25.74
C GLY A 222 26.51 -34.64 -24.22
N ASN A 223 27.72 -34.26 -23.77
CA ASN A 223 27.96 -33.97 -22.36
C ASN A 223 27.28 -32.67 -21.94
N ILE A 224 27.33 -31.60 -22.74
CA ILE A 224 26.66 -30.32 -22.42
C ILE A 224 25.14 -30.51 -22.30
N LEU A 225 24.52 -31.33 -23.16
CA LEU A 225 23.10 -31.66 -23.08
C LEU A 225 22.75 -32.49 -21.83
N ALA A 226 23.60 -33.42 -21.41
CA ALA A 226 23.40 -34.20 -20.19
C ALA A 226 23.39 -33.35 -18.92
N PHE A 227 24.04 -32.18 -18.92
CA PHE A 227 24.02 -31.22 -17.80
C PHE A 227 22.85 -30.22 -17.85
N LEU A 228 22.42 -29.81 -19.06
CA LEU A 228 21.33 -28.85 -19.22
C LEU A 228 19.95 -29.47 -18.98
N ILE A 229 19.73 -30.73 -19.34
CA ILE A 229 18.42 -31.38 -19.21
C ILE A 229 17.96 -31.49 -17.74
N PRO A 230 18.79 -31.95 -16.78
CA PRO A 230 18.41 -31.97 -15.36
C PRO A 230 18.24 -30.56 -14.77
N PHE A 231 19.09 -29.61 -15.17
CA PHE A 231 19.01 -28.21 -14.71
C PHE A 231 17.69 -27.55 -15.14
N VAL A 232 17.31 -27.72 -16.41
CA VAL A 232 16.05 -27.24 -16.96
C VAL A 232 14.86 -27.98 -16.31
N ALA A 233 14.96 -29.29 -16.12
CA ALA A 233 13.93 -30.07 -15.44
C ALA A 233 13.71 -29.59 -13.98
N CYS A 234 14.77 -29.24 -13.24
CA CYS A 234 14.66 -28.66 -11.90
C CYS A 234 14.01 -27.27 -11.91
N ILE A 235 14.33 -26.44 -12.91
CA ILE A 235 13.72 -25.12 -13.09
C ILE A 235 12.21 -25.24 -13.40
N PHE A 236 11.78 -26.27 -14.12
CA PHE A 236 10.38 -26.49 -14.51
C PHE A 236 9.57 -27.39 -13.56
N GLN A 237 10.20 -28.17 -12.67
CA GLN A 237 9.52 -28.87 -11.57
C GLN A 237 9.02 -27.92 -10.49
N ASP A 238 9.47 -26.67 -10.48
CA ASP A 238 9.05 -25.66 -9.50
C ASP A 238 8.50 -24.38 -10.15
N PRO A 239 7.31 -24.44 -10.78
CA PRO A 239 6.59 -23.24 -11.19
C PRO A 239 5.94 -22.52 -9.99
N ARG A 240 6.00 -23.08 -8.76
CA ARG A 240 5.51 -22.41 -7.55
C ARG A 240 6.59 -21.58 -6.83
N SER A 241 7.89 -21.87 -6.98
CA SER A 241 8.95 -21.07 -6.35
C SER A 241 9.52 -19.95 -7.24
N ARG A 242 9.36 -19.99 -8.56
CA ARG A 242 9.84 -18.90 -9.43
C ARG A 242 9.11 -17.57 -9.25
N PHE A 243 7.92 -17.56 -8.64
CA PHE A 243 7.26 -16.32 -8.22
C PHE A 243 7.86 -15.71 -6.95
N TRP A 244 8.70 -16.45 -6.21
CA TRP A 244 9.33 -15.98 -4.97
C TRP A 244 10.70 -15.34 -5.20
N TRP A 245 11.47 -15.76 -6.22
CA TRP A 245 12.83 -15.24 -6.42
C TRP A 245 12.91 -13.97 -7.27
N LEU A 246 11.98 -13.72 -8.20
CA LEU A 246 11.94 -12.44 -8.93
C LEU A 246 11.48 -11.26 -8.05
N GLY A 247 10.96 -11.53 -6.85
CA GLY A 247 10.60 -10.52 -5.87
C GLY A 247 11.73 -10.09 -4.93
N GLN A 248 12.93 -10.70 -5.00
CA GLN A 248 14.03 -10.39 -4.09
C GLN A 248 15.26 -9.73 -4.73
N THR A 249 15.32 -9.55 -6.05
CA THR A 249 16.36 -8.73 -6.71
C THR A 249 15.88 -7.34 -7.09
N SER A 250 15.12 -6.70 -6.19
CA SER A 250 14.99 -5.24 -6.15
C SER A 250 14.83 -4.78 -4.70
N ARG A 251 15.88 -5.02 -3.91
CA ARG A 251 16.37 -4.10 -2.89
C ARG A 251 17.87 -4.09 -2.94
#